data_AF-A0A2M9KSH3-F1
#
_entry.id   AF-A0A2M9KSH3-F1
#
_cell.length_a   1.000
_cell.length_b   1.000
_cell.length_c   1.000
_cell.angle_alpha   90.00
_cell.angle_beta   90.00
_cell.angle_gamma   90.00
#
_symmetry.space_group_name_H-M   'P 1'
#
loop_
_entity.id
_entity.type
_entity.pdbx_description
1 polymer ?
#
loop_
_entity_poly.entity_id
_entity_poly.type
_entity_poly.pdbx_seq_one_letter_code
_entity_poly.pdbx_strand_id
1 'polypeptide(L)'
;MSDIATAPTGSTTAGPGPTTVTDTALVRRRIRRWLWLFIVCLALSGLTAFPLQSETTLLVRALDATGLSSALPALGDWAVLTRDGIADGFGSHPFLAYGTDWLAFAHLVIAAAFWGPLRDPVRNIWVIRWAMLACGAVIPLALICGPLREIPLFWQFVDMSFGVFGVIPLLIVHRLIRALEWDQAVRTHHDFARVVPSP
;
A
#
# COMPACT_ATOMS: atom_id res chain seq x y z
N MET A 1 -51.42 48.90 26.80
CA MET A 1 -50.18 48.55 27.52
C MET A 1 -49.76 47.20 26.99
N SER A 2 -48.68 47.20 26.21
CA SER A 2 -48.20 46.08 25.41
C SER A 2 -47.15 45.31 26.19
N ASP A 3 -47.35 44.02 26.44
CA ASP A 3 -46.29 43.13 26.90
C ASP A 3 -45.64 42.46 25.69
N ILE A 4 -44.40 42.89 25.42
CA ILE A 4 -43.54 42.40 24.35
C ILE A 4 -42.83 41.14 24.84
N ALA A 5 -42.97 40.08 24.04
CA ALA A 5 -42.23 38.84 24.16
C ALA A 5 -40.71 39.09 24.07
N THR A 6 -39.96 38.59 25.03
CA THR A 6 -38.48 38.55 24.99
C THR A 6 -38.04 37.16 24.57
N ALA A 7 -37.58 37.02 23.33
CA ALA A 7 -36.89 35.82 22.85
C ALA A 7 -35.40 35.90 23.23
N PRO A 8 -34.77 34.83 23.74
CA PRO A 8 -33.34 34.85 24.03
C PRO A 8 -32.53 34.64 22.75
N THR A 9 -31.84 35.69 22.32
CA THR A 9 -30.78 35.65 21.30
C THR A 9 -29.52 34.99 21.89
N GLY A 10 -29.37 33.70 21.62
CA GLY A 10 -28.16 32.93 21.92
C GLY A 10 -27.46 32.46 20.63
N SER A 11 -26.97 33.39 19.81
CA SER A 11 -26.12 33.05 18.65
C SER A 11 -24.68 32.78 19.13
N THR A 12 -24.38 31.53 19.49
CA THR A 12 -22.98 31.12 19.68
C THR A 12 -22.38 30.78 18.31
N THR A 13 -21.90 31.79 17.60
CA THR A 13 -21.01 31.61 16.44
C THR A 13 -19.59 31.35 16.93
N ALA A 14 -19.38 30.21 17.60
CA ALA A 14 -18.03 29.71 17.82
C ALA A 14 -17.46 29.26 16.48
N GLY A 15 -16.55 30.05 15.90
CA GLY A 15 -15.72 29.62 14.77
C GLY A 15 -14.95 28.34 15.10
N PRO A 16 -14.52 27.55 14.11
CA PRO A 16 -13.80 26.30 14.37
C PRO A 16 -12.53 26.59 15.18
N GLY A 17 -12.52 26.13 16.43
CA GLY A 17 -11.38 26.34 17.34
C GLY A 17 -10.10 25.65 16.84
N PRO A 18 -8.92 26.05 17.36
CA PRO A 18 -7.60 25.55 16.95
C PRO A 18 -7.46 24.01 17.02
N THR A 19 -8.27 23.34 17.83
CA THR A 19 -8.29 21.88 18.00
C THR A 19 -8.61 21.11 16.72
N THR A 20 -9.49 21.63 15.84
CA THR A 20 -9.94 20.93 14.64
C THR A 20 -8.94 20.98 13.48
N VAL A 21 -8.12 22.03 13.38
CA VAL A 21 -7.09 22.17 12.33
C VAL A 21 -5.87 21.29 12.66
N THR A 22 -5.48 21.23 13.93
CA THR A 22 -4.38 20.37 14.40
C THR A 22 -4.70 18.89 14.17
N ASP A 23 -5.94 18.46 14.38
CA ASP A 23 -6.36 17.07 14.19
C ASP A 23 -6.28 16.64 12.70
N THR A 24 -6.78 17.47 11.78
CA THR A 24 -6.67 17.22 10.33
C THR A 24 -5.21 17.07 9.87
N ALA A 25 -4.29 17.90 10.41
CA ALA A 25 -2.87 17.82 10.09
C ALA A 25 -2.22 16.52 10.60
N LEU A 26 -2.60 16.07 11.81
CA LEU A 26 -2.13 14.80 12.39
C LEU A 26 -2.61 13.59 11.57
N VAL A 27 -3.88 13.59 11.16
CA VAL A 27 -4.45 12.54 10.30
C VAL A 27 -3.71 12.49 8.96
N ARG A 28 -3.45 13.65 8.32
CA ARG A 28 -2.68 13.72 7.07
C ARG A 28 -1.26 13.19 7.23
N ARG A 29 -0.57 13.51 8.34
CA ARG A 29 0.76 12.94 8.65
C ARG A 29 0.70 11.42 8.83
N ARG A 30 -0.33 10.89 9.50
CA ARG A 30 -0.54 9.45 9.64
C ARG A 30 -0.74 8.77 8.30
N ILE A 31 -1.58 9.33 7.42
CA ILE A 31 -1.77 8.84 6.05
C ILE A 31 -0.44 8.77 5.31
N ARG A 32 0.35 9.87 5.32
CA ARG A 32 1.64 9.94 4.65
C ARG A 32 2.63 8.90 5.16
N ARG A 33 2.69 8.65 6.47
CA ARG A 33 3.56 7.60 7.05
C ARG A 33 3.20 6.20 6.54
N TRP A 34 1.91 5.86 6.55
CA TRP A 34 1.45 4.56 6.06
C TRP A 34 1.66 4.41 4.55
N LEU A 35 1.45 5.48 3.78
CA LEU A 35 1.74 5.48 2.35
C LEU A 35 3.24 5.30 2.09
N TRP A 36 4.11 6.01 2.81
CA TRP A 36 5.56 5.83 2.66
C TRP A 36 6.00 4.42 3.02
N LEU A 37 5.49 3.84 4.10
CA LEU A 37 5.76 2.45 4.45
C LEU A 37 5.39 1.52 3.28
N PHE A 38 4.19 1.65 2.73
CA PHE A 38 3.74 0.84 1.60
C PHE A 38 4.63 1.04 0.36
N ILE A 39 4.92 2.29 -0.01
CA ILE A 39 5.75 2.65 -1.17
C ILE A 39 7.16 2.07 -1.04
N VAL A 40 7.78 2.19 0.13
CA VAL A 40 9.13 1.66 0.38
C VAL A 40 9.13 0.14 0.29
N CYS A 41 8.17 -0.54 0.94
CA CYS A 41 8.05 -1.99 0.85
C CYS A 41 7.84 -2.46 -0.59
N LEU A 42 6.95 -1.80 -1.35
CA LEU A 42 6.68 -2.10 -2.76
C LEU A 42 7.91 -1.89 -3.65
N ALA A 43 8.63 -0.78 -3.44
CA ALA A 43 9.83 -0.48 -4.21
C ALA A 43 10.94 -1.48 -3.90
N LEU A 44 11.18 -1.78 -2.61
CA LEU A 44 12.18 -2.77 -2.20
C LEU A 44 11.86 -4.16 -2.74
N SER A 45 10.59 -4.61 -2.70
CA SER A 45 10.20 -5.91 -3.27
C SER A 45 10.38 -5.96 -4.79
N GLY A 46 10.24 -4.82 -5.48
CA GLY A 46 10.54 -4.73 -6.91
C GLY A 46 12.04 -4.75 -7.20
N LEU A 47 12.82 -4.02 -6.40
CA LEU A 47 14.27 -3.88 -6.58
C LEU A 47 15.02 -5.20 -6.41
N THR A 48 14.51 -6.15 -5.62
CA THR A 48 15.09 -7.50 -5.50
C THR A 48 15.09 -8.29 -6.81
N ALA A 49 14.29 -7.89 -7.81
CA ALA A 49 14.30 -8.53 -9.13
C ALA A 49 15.53 -8.15 -9.98
N PHE A 50 16.23 -7.04 -9.67
CA PHE A 50 17.47 -6.69 -10.38
C PHE A 50 18.63 -7.65 -10.04
N PRO A 51 19.04 -7.84 -8.77
CA PRO A 51 20.11 -8.77 -8.41
C PRO A 51 19.59 -10.19 -8.13
N LEU A 52 18.57 -10.66 -8.86
CA LEU A 52 17.83 -11.88 -8.50
C LEU A 52 18.75 -13.11 -8.28
N GLN A 53 19.78 -13.31 -9.12
CA GLN A 53 20.74 -14.41 -8.97
C GLN A 53 21.56 -14.31 -7.67
N SER A 54 21.99 -13.11 -7.30
CA SER A 54 22.73 -12.87 -6.06
C SER A 54 21.82 -13.06 -4.84
N GLU A 55 20.58 -12.58 -4.91
CA GLU A 55 19.59 -12.72 -3.85
C GLU A 55 19.23 -14.19 -3.58
N THR A 56 19.02 -15.01 -4.62
CA THR A 56 18.75 -16.45 -4.43
C THR A 56 19.97 -17.20 -3.92
N THR A 57 21.18 -16.80 -4.32
CA THR A 57 22.43 -17.32 -3.74
C THR A 57 22.55 -16.99 -2.26
N LEU A 58 22.23 -15.75 -1.88
CA LEU A 58 22.22 -15.30 -0.48
C LEU A 58 21.16 -16.05 0.33
N LEU A 59 19.96 -16.24 -0.24
CA LEU A 59 18.87 -16.97 0.40
C LEU A 59 19.29 -18.40 0.76
N VAL A 60 19.88 -19.16 -0.16
CA VAL A 60 20.35 -20.52 0.12
C VAL A 60 21.37 -20.52 1.26
N ARG A 61 22.36 -19.62 1.21
CA ARG A 61 23.38 -19.49 2.29
C ARG A 61 22.74 -19.15 3.64
N ALA A 62 21.73 -18.29 3.66
CA ALA A 62 21.02 -17.92 4.88
C ALA A 62 20.19 -19.08 5.44
N LEU A 63 19.53 -19.86 4.59
CA LEU A 63 18.78 -21.05 4.99
C LEU A 63 19.70 -22.11 5.61
N ASP A 64 20.88 -22.32 5.04
CA ASP A 64 21.89 -23.23 5.58
C ASP A 64 22.47 -22.72 6.91
N ALA A 65 22.83 -21.43 6.99
CA ALA A 65 23.39 -20.84 8.20
C ALA A 65 22.41 -20.83 9.38
N THR A 66 21.11 -20.73 9.11
CA THR A 66 20.05 -20.77 10.14
C THR A 66 19.62 -22.20 10.50
N GLY A 67 20.12 -23.21 9.79
CA GLY A 67 19.69 -24.61 9.93
C GLY A 67 18.27 -24.88 9.40
N LEU A 68 17.63 -23.88 8.77
CA LEU A 68 16.25 -23.99 8.30
C LEU A 68 16.13 -24.97 7.13
N SER A 69 17.17 -25.11 6.32
CA SER A 69 17.24 -26.14 5.27
C SER A 69 17.14 -27.56 5.83
N SER A 70 17.70 -27.81 7.02
CA SER A 70 17.58 -29.11 7.70
C SER A 70 16.21 -29.33 8.35
N ALA A 71 15.61 -28.26 8.89
CA ALA A 71 14.30 -28.32 9.55
C ALA A 71 13.13 -28.40 8.54
N LEU A 72 13.29 -27.79 7.37
CA LEU A 72 12.32 -27.77 6.28
C LEU A 72 13.00 -28.18 4.96
N PRO A 73 13.27 -29.48 4.74
CA PRO A 73 14.01 -29.96 3.57
C PRO A 73 13.42 -29.50 2.25
N ALA A 74 12.10 -29.53 2.10
CA ALA A 74 11.41 -29.09 0.89
C ALA A 74 11.65 -27.60 0.55
N LEU A 75 11.84 -26.74 1.57
CA LEU A 75 12.18 -25.33 1.36
C LEU A 75 13.63 -25.18 0.92
N GLY A 76 14.54 -25.93 1.54
CA GLY A 76 15.96 -25.96 1.17
C GLY A 76 16.16 -26.44 -0.27
N ASP A 77 15.58 -27.58 -0.63
CA ASP A 77 15.66 -28.16 -1.96
C ASP A 77 15.08 -27.22 -3.02
N TRP A 78 13.94 -26.60 -2.73
CA TRP A 78 13.33 -25.60 -3.63
C TRP A 78 14.21 -24.36 -3.81
N ALA A 79 14.83 -23.86 -2.73
CA ALA A 79 15.71 -22.69 -2.81
C ALA A 79 16.97 -22.98 -3.64
N VAL A 80 17.56 -24.17 -3.48
CA VAL A 80 18.70 -24.64 -4.28
C VAL A 80 18.30 -24.78 -5.75
N LEU A 81 17.20 -25.47 -6.05
CA LEU A 81 16.67 -25.62 -7.41
C LEU A 81 16.44 -24.26 -8.08
N THR A 82 15.83 -23.32 -7.36
CA THR A 82 15.54 -21.97 -7.86
C THR A 82 16.82 -21.19 -8.15
N ARG A 83 17.80 -21.23 -7.23
CA ARG A 83 19.12 -20.60 -7.43
C ARG A 83 19.80 -21.16 -8.68
N ASP A 84 19.85 -22.47 -8.83
CA ASP A 84 20.56 -23.13 -9.93
C ASP A 84 19.86 -22.87 -11.27
N GLY A 85 18.53 -22.95 -11.31
CA GLY A 85 17.75 -22.62 -12.51
C GLY A 85 17.94 -21.17 -12.98
N ILE A 86 18.02 -20.21 -12.04
CA ILE A 86 18.31 -18.80 -12.38
C ILE A 86 19.76 -18.64 -12.86
N ALA A 87 20.73 -19.25 -12.18
CA ALA A 87 22.13 -19.14 -12.54
C ALA A 87 22.41 -19.75 -13.93
N ASP A 88 21.86 -20.92 -14.22
CA ASP A 88 21.99 -21.60 -15.51
C ASP A 88 21.28 -20.81 -16.62
N GLY A 89 20.06 -20.33 -16.33
CA GLY A 89 19.26 -19.52 -17.24
C GLY A 89 19.96 -18.21 -17.61
N PHE A 90 20.31 -17.39 -16.63
CA PHE A 90 20.96 -16.09 -16.87
C PHE A 90 22.41 -16.24 -17.38
N GLY A 91 23.13 -17.28 -16.94
CA GLY A 91 24.48 -17.56 -17.43
C GLY A 91 24.51 -17.97 -18.90
N SER A 92 23.57 -18.85 -19.31
CA SER A 92 23.50 -19.34 -20.69
C SER A 92 22.73 -18.40 -21.62
N HIS A 93 21.74 -17.68 -21.08
CA HIS A 93 20.82 -16.80 -21.83
C HIS A 93 20.60 -15.48 -21.07
N PRO A 94 21.60 -14.57 -21.05
CA PRO A 94 21.55 -13.34 -20.25
C PRO A 94 20.35 -12.43 -20.55
N PHE A 95 19.83 -12.46 -21.78
CA PHE A 95 18.66 -11.67 -22.17
C PHE A 95 17.39 -12.00 -21.36
N LEU A 96 17.32 -13.17 -20.71
CA LEU A 96 16.21 -13.53 -19.83
C LEU A 96 16.12 -12.62 -18.60
N ALA A 97 17.25 -12.10 -18.09
CA ALA A 97 17.28 -11.15 -16.99
C ALA A 97 16.59 -9.82 -17.35
N TYR A 98 16.48 -9.49 -18.64
CA TYR A 98 15.73 -8.30 -19.05
C TYR A 98 14.24 -8.39 -18.67
N GLY A 99 13.67 -9.59 -18.61
CA GLY A 99 12.31 -9.80 -18.11
C GLY A 99 12.16 -9.39 -16.63
N THR A 100 13.17 -9.68 -15.81
CA THR A 100 13.17 -9.28 -14.39
C THR A 100 13.43 -7.78 -14.21
N ASP A 101 14.19 -7.16 -15.11
CA ASP A 101 14.36 -5.70 -15.14
C ASP A 101 13.04 -4.97 -15.37
N TRP A 102 12.21 -5.46 -16.30
CA TRP A 102 10.87 -4.91 -16.53
C TRP A 102 9.95 -5.09 -15.33
N LEU A 103 10.03 -6.23 -14.62
CA LEU A 103 9.27 -6.45 -13.39
C LEU A 103 9.69 -5.48 -12.29
N ALA A 104 11.00 -5.25 -12.11
CA ALA A 104 11.51 -4.25 -11.17
C ALA A 104 11.01 -2.85 -11.55
N PHE A 105 11.12 -2.49 -12.82
CA PHE A 105 10.66 -1.19 -13.33
C PHE A 105 9.16 -0.98 -13.09
N ALA A 106 8.32 -1.98 -13.33
CA ALA A 106 6.88 -1.89 -13.08
C ALA A 106 6.58 -1.52 -11.62
N HIS A 107 7.27 -2.14 -10.66
CA HIS A 107 7.11 -1.81 -9.23
C HIS A 107 7.50 -0.35 -8.93
N LEU A 108 8.58 0.15 -9.54
CA LEU A 108 9.01 1.54 -9.38
C LEU A 108 7.99 2.52 -9.97
N VAL A 109 7.42 2.21 -11.14
CA VAL A 109 6.36 3.02 -11.77
C VAL A 109 5.10 3.03 -10.90
N ILE A 110 4.70 1.86 -10.37
CA ILE A 110 3.55 1.76 -9.47
C ILE A 110 3.80 2.56 -8.18
N ALA A 111 5.00 2.44 -7.59
CA ALA A 111 5.39 3.23 -6.43
C ALA A 111 5.33 4.75 -6.71
N ALA A 112 5.79 5.19 -7.89
CA ALA A 112 5.73 6.58 -8.31
C ALA A 112 4.28 7.11 -8.44
N ALA A 113 3.32 6.26 -8.83
CA ALA A 113 1.90 6.64 -8.91
C ALA A 113 1.33 7.11 -7.56
N PHE A 114 1.90 6.66 -6.43
CA PHE A 114 1.50 7.11 -5.09
C PHE A 114 1.92 8.55 -4.75
N TRP A 115 2.69 9.21 -5.62
CA TRP A 115 3.00 10.64 -5.48
C TRP A 115 1.73 11.50 -5.40
N GLY A 116 0.69 11.15 -6.16
CA GLY A 116 -0.62 11.82 -6.10
C GLY A 116 -1.24 11.76 -4.70
N PRO A 117 -1.48 10.57 -4.15
CA PRO A 117 -1.95 10.39 -2.77
C PRO A 117 -1.07 11.03 -1.68
N LEU A 118 0.26 11.05 -1.85
CA LEU A 118 1.15 11.73 -0.89
C LEU A 118 0.90 13.25 -0.85
N ARG A 119 0.65 13.85 -2.02
CA ARG A 119 0.37 15.29 -2.15
C ARG A 119 -1.04 15.61 -1.66
N ASP A 120 -2.04 14.95 -2.24
CA ASP A 120 -3.46 15.14 -1.93
C ASP A 120 -4.21 13.79 -1.90
N PRO A 121 -4.39 13.19 -0.72
CA PRO A 121 -4.95 11.85 -0.62
C PRO A 121 -6.46 11.80 -0.87
N VAL A 122 -7.21 12.88 -0.65
CA VAL A 122 -8.67 12.91 -0.87
C VAL A 122 -8.97 12.92 -2.36
N ARG A 123 -8.33 13.81 -3.10
CA ARG A 123 -8.49 13.90 -4.57
C ARG A 123 -8.01 12.64 -5.29
N ASN A 124 -7.04 11.92 -4.73
CA ASN A 124 -6.42 10.74 -5.35
C ASN A 124 -6.82 9.41 -4.67
N ILE A 125 -7.97 9.36 -3.99
CA ILE A 125 -8.44 8.15 -3.29
C ILE A 125 -8.56 6.93 -4.21
N TRP A 126 -8.81 7.17 -5.50
CA TRP A 126 -8.90 6.10 -6.50
C TRP A 126 -7.61 5.28 -6.60
N VAL A 127 -6.43 5.91 -6.50
CA VAL A 127 -5.14 5.19 -6.53
C VAL A 127 -5.04 4.18 -5.39
N ILE A 128 -5.56 4.54 -4.21
CA ILE A 128 -5.59 3.64 -3.04
C ILE A 128 -6.51 2.44 -3.31
N ARG A 129 -7.71 2.69 -3.86
CA ARG A 129 -8.68 1.62 -4.19
C ARG A 129 -8.14 0.69 -5.28
N TRP A 130 -7.51 1.24 -6.31
CA TRP A 130 -6.86 0.49 -7.37
C TRP A 130 -5.73 -0.38 -6.81
N ALA A 131 -4.90 0.17 -5.91
CA ALA A 131 -3.83 -0.60 -5.27
C ALA A 131 -4.37 -1.73 -4.38
N MET A 132 -5.48 -1.50 -3.67
CA MET A 132 -6.15 -2.57 -2.92
C MET A 132 -6.66 -3.69 -3.83
N LEU A 133 -7.22 -3.34 -5.00
CA LEU A 133 -7.62 -4.32 -6.01
C LEU A 133 -6.40 -5.09 -6.53
N ALA A 134 -5.29 -4.40 -6.80
CA ALA A 134 -4.05 -5.03 -7.24
C ALA A 134 -3.51 -6.01 -6.19
N CYS A 135 -3.53 -5.65 -4.90
CA CYS A 135 -3.19 -6.57 -3.81
C CYS A 135 -4.09 -7.81 -3.79
N GLY A 136 -5.41 -7.65 -4.01
CA GLY A 136 -6.33 -8.77 -4.13
C GLY A 136 -6.06 -9.65 -5.35
N ALA A 137 -5.65 -9.05 -6.47
CA ALA A 137 -5.35 -9.75 -7.72
C ALA A 137 -4.07 -10.62 -7.66
N VAL A 138 -3.19 -10.40 -6.69
CA VAL A 138 -2.03 -11.29 -6.44
C VAL A 138 -2.47 -12.71 -6.11
N ILE A 139 -3.58 -12.88 -5.41
CA ILE A 139 -4.10 -14.20 -4.98
C ILE A 139 -4.46 -15.09 -6.18
N PRO A 140 -5.37 -14.69 -7.08
CA PRO A 140 -5.68 -15.52 -8.25
C PRO A 140 -4.47 -15.68 -9.18
N LEU A 141 -3.60 -14.67 -9.29
CA LEU A 141 -2.38 -14.78 -10.08
C LEU A 141 -1.49 -15.91 -9.57
N ALA A 142 -1.22 -15.98 -8.26
CA ALA A 142 -0.38 -17.02 -7.66
C ALA A 142 -1.03 -18.41 -7.80
N LEU A 143 -2.34 -18.53 -7.53
CA LEU A 143 -3.05 -19.81 -7.57
C LEU A 143 -3.25 -20.37 -8.99
N ILE A 144 -3.22 -19.51 -10.03
CA ILE A 144 -3.36 -19.95 -11.43
C ILE A 144 -1.97 -20.12 -12.07
N CYS A 145 -1.13 -19.10 -12.01
CA CYS A 145 0.17 -19.12 -12.68
C CYS A 145 1.22 -19.94 -11.92
N GLY A 146 1.07 -20.13 -10.61
CA GLY A 146 1.95 -20.96 -9.79
C GLY A 146 1.94 -22.42 -10.26
N PRO A 147 0.77 -23.10 -10.29
CA PRO A 147 0.68 -24.47 -10.79
C PRO A 147 1.09 -24.63 -12.26
N LEU A 148 0.77 -23.65 -13.12
CA LEU A 148 1.17 -23.66 -14.54
C LEU A 148 2.69 -23.59 -14.75
N ARG A 149 3.44 -23.13 -13.75
CA ARG A 149 4.90 -23.01 -13.75
C ARG A 149 5.56 -23.93 -12.73
N GLU A 150 4.80 -24.91 -12.23
CA GLU A 150 5.30 -25.92 -11.29
C GLU A 150 5.86 -25.34 -9.98
N ILE A 151 5.37 -24.16 -9.56
CA ILE A 151 5.75 -23.53 -8.30
C ILE A 151 5.07 -24.26 -7.14
N PRO A 152 5.80 -24.68 -6.08
CA PRO A 152 5.22 -25.42 -4.98
C PRO A 152 4.24 -24.55 -4.17
N LEU A 153 3.21 -25.19 -3.62
CA LEU A 153 2.11 -24.51 -2.93
C LEU A 153 2.59 -23.64 -1.74
N PHE A 154 3.59 -24.10 -0.99
CA PHE A 154 4.12 -23.33 0.13
C PHE A 154 4.76 -22.01 -0.32
N TRP A 155 5.38 -21.99 -1.51
CA TRP A 155 5.96 -20.77 -2.07
C TRP A 155 4.87 -19.85 -2.62
N GLN A 156 3.80 -20.40 -3.20
CA GLN A 156 2.62 -19.61 -3.59
C GLN A 156 2.01 -18.87 -2.38
N PHE A 157 2.03 -19.45 -1.17
CA PHE A 157 1.62 -18.72 0.05
C PHE A 157 2.52 -17.52 0.36
N VAL A 158 3.83 -17.63 0.09
CA VAL A 158 4.75 -16.50 0.20
C VAL A 158 4.36 -15.41 -0.81
N ASP A 159 4.08 -15.77 -2.06
CA ASP A 159 3.66 -14.81 -3.09
C ASP A 159 2.35 -14.11 -2.71
N MET A 160 1.35 -14.85 -2.24
CA MET A 160 0.07 -14.29 -1.80
C MET A 160 0.21 -13.37 -0.59
N SER A 161 1.20 -13.62 0.27
CA SER A 161 1.44 -12.81 1.47
C SER A 161 1.71 -11.34 1.13
N PHE A 162 2.36 -11.05 -0.01
CA PHE A 162 2.58 -9.67 -0.46
C PHE A 162 1.26 -8.92 -0.68
N GLY A 163 0.26 -9.57 -1.27
CA GLY A 163 -1.07 -8.99 -1.43
C GLY A 163 -1.78 -8.80 -0.07
N VAL A 164 -1.75 -9.83 0.78
CA VAL A 164 -2.41 -9.82 2.09
C VAL A 164 -1.82 -8.77 3.04
N PHE A 165 -0.49 -8.68 3.13
CA PHE A 165 0.17 -7.68 3.97
C PHE A 165 0.16 -6.29 3.33
N GLY A 166 0.25 -6.21 2.00
CA GLY A 166 0.20 -4.94 1.26
C GLY A 166 -1.15 -4.24 1.38
N VAL A 167 -2.27 -4.96 1.47
CA VAL A 167 -3.60 -4.33 1.58
C VAL A 167 -3.86 -3.70 2.95
N ILE A 168 -3.17 -4.15 4.02
CA ILE A 168 -3.34 -3.64 5.40
C ILE A 168 -3.08 -2.13 5.50
N PRO A 169 -1.90 -1.58 5.12
CA PRO A 169 -1.66 -0.14 5.17
C PRO A 169 -2.62 0.64 4.29
N LEU A 170 -3.02 0.08 3.14
CA LEU A 170 -3.95 0.72 2.21
C LEU A 170 -5.37 0.82 2.80
N LEU A 171 -5.85 -0.20 3.50
CA LEU A 171 -7.14 -0.17 4.20
C LEU A 171 -7.15 0.88 5.32
N ILE A 172 -6.06 0.97 6.09
CA ILE A 172 -5.89 1.99 7.13
C ILE A 172 -5.94 3.38 6.49
N VAL A 173 -5.16 3.61 5.44
CA VAL A 173 -5.14 4.88 4.70
C VAL A 173 -6.52 5.19 4.13
N HIS A 174 -7.20 4.23 3.52
CA HIS A 174 -8.52 4.42 2.92
C HIS A 174 -9.54 4.91 3.95
N ARG A 175 -9.58 4.27 5.13
CA ARG A 175 -10.46 4.68 6.24
C ARG A 175 -10.16 6.11 6.71
N LEU A 176 -8.89 6.46 6.85
CA LEU A 176 -8.48 7.82 7.26
C LEU A 176 -8.83 8.87 6.20
N ILE A 177 -8.69 8.55 4.92
CA ILE A 177 -9.07 9.45 3.81
C ILE A 177 -10.57 9.71 3.82
N ARG A 178 -11.39 8.67 3.99
CA ARG A 178 -12.85 8.82 4.07
C ARG A 178 -13.28 9.69 5.25
N ALA A 179 -12.60 9.57 6.39
CA ALA A 179 -12.84 10.44 7.54
C ALA A 179 -12.50 11.91 7.24
N LEU A 180 -11.37 12.16 6.55
CA LEU A 180 -10.98 13.51 6.12
C LEU A 180 -11.96 14.12 5.10
N GLU A 181 -12.42 13.31 4.13
CA GLU A 181 -13.38 13.72 3.12
C GLU A 181 -14.71 14.16 3.77
N TRP A 182 -15.17 13.42 4.79
CA TRP A 182 -16.38 13.76 5.54
C TRP A 182 -16.23 15.06 6.34
N ASP A 183 -15.12 15.23 7.07
CA ASP A 183 -14.85 16.46 7.83
C ASP A 183 -14.78 17.70 6.92
N GLN A 184 -14.18 17.56 5.74
CA GLN A 184 -14.17 18.63 4.73
C GLN A 184 -15.59 18.98 4.24
N ALA A 185 -16.41 17.97 3.92
CA ALA A 185 -17.78 18.19 3.45
C ALA A 185 -18.66 18.90 4.51
N VAL A 186 -18.54 18.50 5.78
CA VAL A 186 -19.27 19.12 6.89
C VAL A 186 -18.86 20.57 7.08
N ARG A 187 -17.57 20.89 7.04
CA ARG A 187 -17.07 22.27 7.16
C ARG A 187 -17.57 23.15 6.02
N THR A 188 -17.48 22.66 4.77
CA THR A 188 -17.99 23.38 3.60
C THR A 188 -19.48 23.70 3.75
N HIS A 189 -20.30 22.75 4.22
CA HIS A 189 -21.71 22.99 4.47
C HIS A 189 -21.97 24.06 5.56
N HIS A 190 -21.22 24.01 6.67
CA HIS A 190 -21.33 25.03 7.72
C HIS A 190 -20.92 26.43 7.25
N ASP A 191 -19.88 26.54 6.43
CA ASP A 191 -19.45 27.83 5.88
C ASP A 191 -20.51 28.41 4.93
N PHE A 192 -21.11 27.58 4.07
CA PHE A 192 -22.24 28.00 3.24
C PHE A 192 -23.43 28.52 4.07
N ALA A 193 -23.78 27.81 5.15
CA ALA A 193 -24.88 28.20 6.03
C ALA A 193 -24.63 29.52 6.81
N ARG A 194 -23.37 29.93 6.99
CA ARG A 194 -23.04 31.26 7.57
C ARG A 194 -23.09 32.39 6.57
N VAL A 195 -22.75 32.13 5.31
CA VAL A 195 -22.66 33.15 4.25
C VAL A 195 -24.04 33.52 3.69
N VAL A 196 -25.01 32.59 3.74
CA VAL A 196 -26.39 32.83 3.30
C VAL A 196 -27.28 33.06 4.51
N PRO A 197 -27.76 34.31 4.78
CA PRO A 197 -28.73 34.54 5.84
C PRO A 197 -30.03 33.81 5.49
N SER A 198 -30.63 33.13 6.46
CA SER A 198 -31.97 32.57 6.32
C SER A 198 -32.97 33.70 6.04
N PRO A 199 -33.94 33.51 5.12
CA PRO A 199 -34.96 34.52 4.82
C PRO A 199 -35.88 34.81 6.02
#